data_AF-A0A9W7L595-F1
#
_entry.id   AF-A0A9W7L595-F1
#
_cell.length_a   1.000
_cell.length_b   1.000
_cell.length_c   1.000
_cell.angle_alpha   90.00
_cell.angle_beta   90.00
_cell.angle_gamma   90.00
#
_symmetry.space_group_name_H-M   'P 1'
#
loop_
_entity.id
_entity.type
_entity.pdbx_description
1 polymer ?
#
loop_
_entity_poly.entity_id
_entity_poly.type
_entity_poly.pdbx_seq_one_letter_code
_entity_poly.pdbx_strand_id
1 'polypeptide(L)'
;MRGSSTRALILNALPLPFTVLVKEVDERNLGLDLRAASTTESARSLVSLLAQAKATAVLGSLEISGTGAGEVVVVTGDQVVTHPTLGILEKPVDLREAGRFMEAYREVPEVTTVGSVLFTHHPSGLKCGEVFEAKVRFDKGGLERDEEDRRGGRGKGILTELVEADAPVLKCAGGLMVENRIVKKFIKEIEGGEDAVLGLSRRSVLRCLGELDKKLS
;
A
#
# COMPACT_ATOMS: atom_id res chain seq x y z
N MET A 1 -16.66 -1.46 -8.42
CA MET A 1 -15.46 -1.29 -7.56
C MET A 1 -14.32 -2.13 -8.14
N ARG A 2 -13.12 -1.58 -8.25
CA ARG A 2 -11.92 -2.29 -8.72
C ARG A 2 -10.98 -2.49 -7.52
N GLY A 3 -10.40 -3.69 -7.37
CA GLY A 3 -9.30 -3.93 -6.44
C GLY A 3 -8.04 -3.16 -6.82
N SER A 4 -6.96 -3.30 -6.06
CA SER A 4 -5.69 -2.61 -6.38
C SER A 4 -5.16 -3.05 -7.75
N SER A 5 -5.13 -2.13 -8.72
CA SER A 5 -4.57 -2.38 -10.06
C SER A 5 -3.09 -2.72 -10.00
N THR A 6 -2.35 -2.08 -9.09
CA THR A 6 -0.90 -2.24 -8.98
C THR A 6 -0.52 -3.61 -8.40
N ARG A 7 -1.24 -4.10 -7.38
CA ARG A 7 -1.03 -5.46 -6.85
C ARG A 7 -1.32 -6.53 -7.90
N ALA A 8 -2.37 -6.33 -8.70
CA ALA A 8 -2.68 -7.24 -9.80
C ALA A 8 -1.57 -7.26 -10.87
N LEU A 9 -0.97 -6.11 -11.20
CA LEU A 9 0.18 -6.04 -12.11
C LEU A 9 1.39 -6.81 -11.56
N ILE A 10 1.70 -6.66 -10.27
CA ILE A 10 2.81 -7.38 -9.61
C ILE A 10 2.57 -8.89 -9.62
N LEU A 11 1.34 -9.34 -9.34
CA LEU A 11 0.97 -10.77 -9.37
C LEU A 11 0.95 -11.33 -10.79
N ASN A 12 0.50 -10.57 -11.80
CA ASN A 12 0.51 -10.99 -13.22
C ASN A 12 1.94 -11.21 -13.76
N ALA A 13 2.96 -10.60 -13.14
CA ALA A 13 4.35 -10.85 -13.47
C ALA A 13 4.87 -12.20 -12.89
N LEU A 14 4.07 -12.88 -12.07
CA LEU A 14 4.32 -14.24 -11.59
C LEU A 14 3.52 -15.24 -12.43
N PRO A 15 4.02 -16.48 -12.61
CA PRO A 15 3.31 -17.53 -13.34
C PRO A 15 2.18 -18.15 -12.48
N LEU A 16 1.32 -17.31 -11.90
CA LEU A 16 0.25 -17.71 -10.99
C LEU A 16 -1.10 -17.22 -11.54
N PRO A 17 -2.00 -18.12 -11.95
CA PRO A 17 -3.35 -17.69 -12.31
C PRO A 17 -4.09 -17.22 -11.05
N PHE A 18 -4.75 -16.07 -11.14
CA PHE A 18 -5.57 -15.57 -10.04
C PHE A 18 -6.83 -14.87 -10.57
N THR A 19 -7.83 -14.76 -9.70
CA THR A 19 -9.02 -13.95 -9.92
C THR A 19 -9.11 -12.89 -8.84
N VAL A 20 -9.53 -11.68 -9.21
CA VAL A 20 -9.72 -10.58 -8.26
C VAL A 20 -11.13 -10.65 -7.68
N LEU A 21 -11.22 -10.84 -6.36
CA LEU A 21 -12.45 -10.70 -5.59
C LEU A 21 -12.37 -9.45 -4.73
N VAL A 22 -13.41 -8.62 -4.78
CA VAL A 22 -13.53 -7.42 -3.94
C VAL A 22 -14.66 -7.65 -2.96
N LYS A 23 -14.36 -7.53 -1.66
CA LYS A 23 -15.32 -7.55 -0.56
C LYS A 23 -15.10 -6.33 0.31
N GLU A 24 -16.20 -5.75 0.76
CA GLU A 24 -16.15 -4.59 1.62
C GLU A 24 -15.70 -5.02 3.02
N VAL A 25 -14.75 -4.27 3.55
CA VAL A 25 -14.30 -4.33 4.94
C VAL A 25 -14.32 -2.91 5.45
N ASP A 26 -14.86 -2.69 6.64
CA ASP A 26 -14.80 -1.40 7.31
C ASP A 26 -13.40 -1.15 7.88
N GLU A 27 -12.45 -0.89 6.98
CA GLU A 27 -11.04 -0.70 7.31
C GLU A 27 -10.81 0.48 8.27
N ARG A 28 -11.71 1.47 8.25
CA ARG A 28 -11.58 2.70 9.04
C ARG A 28 -11.90 2.50 10.51
N ASN A 29 -12.89 1.65 10.82
CA ASN A 29 -13.24 1.35 12.20
C ASN A 29 -12.35 0.27 12.83
N LEU A 30 -11.59 -0.49 12.01
CA LEU A 30 -10.64 -1.50 12.49
C LEU A 30 -9.27 -0.88 12.80
N GLY A 31 -8.75 -1.07 14.01
CA GLY A 31 -7.39 -0.64 14.37
C GLY A 31 -7.27 0.87 14.67
N LEU A 32 -8.31 1.47 15.27
CA LEU A 32 -8.29 2.88 15.71
C LEU A 32 -7.19 3.15 16.75
N ASP A 33 -6.98 2.22 17.67
CA ASP A 33 -5.89 2.20 18.66
C ASP A 33 -4.51 2.17 17.99
N LEU A 34 -4.36 1.35 16.94
CA LEU A 34 -3.12 1.26 16.17
C LEU A 34 -2.81 2.55 15.39
N ARG A 35 -3.84 3.21 14.87
CA ARG A 35 -3.69 4.54 14.25
C ARG A 35 -3.30 5.60 15.27
N ALA A 36 -3.96 5.61 16.43
CA ALA A 36 -3.64 6.55 17.51
C ALA A 36 -2.21 6.41 18.02
N ALA A 37 -1.66 5.19 18.08
CA ALA A 37 -0.27 4.97 18.47
C ALA A 37 0.74 5.58 17.48
N SER A 38 0.40 5.66 16.18
CA SER A 38 1.19 6.36 15.16
C SER A 38 2.69 6.00 15.12
N THR A 39 3.01 4.72 15.35
CA THR A 39 4.37 4.17 15.26
C THR A 39 4.51 3.23 14.06
N THR A 40 5.74 2.94 13.65
CA THR A 40 5.98 1.89 12.65
C THR A 40 5.45 0.54 13.14
N GLU A 41 5.61 0.21 14.42
CA GLU A 41 5.12 -1.07 14.95
C GLU A 41 3.58 -1.17 14.93
N SER A 42 2.89 -0.06 15.25
CA SER A 42 1.44 -0.01 15.12
C SER A 42 0.99 -0.05 13.66
N ALA A 43 1.77 0.50 12.72
CA ALA A 43 1.53 0.35 11.29
C ALA A 43 1.67 -1.10 10.81
N ARG A 44 2.70 -1.84 11.26
CA ARG A 44 2.88 -3.28 10.97
C ARG A 44 1.70 -4.10 11.47
N SER A 45 1.27 -3.82 12.70
CA SER A 45 0.10 -4.46 13.29
C SER A 45 -1.18 -4.13 12.52
N LEU A 46 -1.35 -2.87 12.10
CA LEU A 46 -2.52 -2.41 11.36
C LEU A 46 -2.66 -3.12 10.01
N VAL A 47 -1.60 -3.15 9.20
CA VAL A 47 -1.68 -3.81 7.88
C VAL A 47 -1.89 -5.32 8.00
N SER A 48 -1.40 -5.93 9.07
CA SER A 48 -1.64 -7.35 9.36
C SER A 48 -3.09 -7.61 9.77
N LEU A 49 -3.67 -6.75 10.61
CA LEU A 49 -5.08 -6.80 11.01
C LEU A 49 -6.00 -6.65 9.79
N LEU A 50 -5.74 -5.66 8.94
CA LEU A 50 -6.54 -5.38 7.75
C LEU A 50 -6.45 -6.50 6.72
N ALA A 51 -5.27 -7.09 6.49
CA ALA A 51 -5.13 -8.25 5.62
C ALA A 51 -5.92 -9.46 6.13
N GLN A 52 -5.92 -9.71 7.44
CA GLN A 52 -6.72 -10.78 8.04
C GLN A 52 -8.23 -10.53 7.89
N ALA A 53 -8.69 -9.31 8.17
CA ALA A 53 -10.10 -8.95 8.00
C ALA A 53 -10.57 -9.15 6.55
N LYS A 54 -9.73 -8.77 5.58
CA LYS A 54 -9.99 -9.01 4.15
C LYS A 54 -10.06 -10.50 3.81
N ALA A 55 -9.15 -11.31 4.36
CA ALA A 55 -9.15 -12.75 4.11
C ALA A 55 -10.44 -13.40 4.63
N THR A 56 -10.85 -13.04 5.85
CA THR A 56 -12.10 -13.51 6.46
C THR A 56 -13.33 -13.11 5.62
N ALA A 57 -13.40 -11.86 5.16
CA ALA A 57 -14.51 -11.39 4.34
C ALA A 57 -14.61 -12.12 2.99
N VAL A 58 -13.47 -12.40 2.35
CA VAL A 58 -13.42 -13.16 1.10
C VAL A 58 -13.84 -14.62 1.33
N LEU A 59 -13.27 -15.30 2.32
CA LEU A 59 -13.58 -16.70 2.63
C LEU A 59 -15.04 -16.90 2.99
N GLY A 60 -15.61 -16.08 3.88
CA GLY A 60 -17.02 -16.17 4.25
C GLY A 60 -17.95 -15.99 3.04
N SER A 61 -17.54 -15.21 2.04
CA SER A 61 -18.32 -15.07 0.81
C SER A 61 -18.26 -16.28 -0.12
N LEU A 62 -17.15 -17.04 -0.10
CA LEU A 62 -16.98 -18.27 -0.88
C LEU A 62 -17.76 -19.44 -0.27
N GLU A 63 -17.90 -19.46 1.06
CA GLU A 63 -18.73 -20.44 1.77
C GLU A 63 -20.22 -20.21 1.53
N ILE A 64 -20.69 -18.95 1.53
CA ILE A 64 -22.09 -18.58 1.31
C ILE A 64 -22.56 -18.89 -0.12
N SER A 65 -21.68 -18.81 -1.12
CA SER A 65 -22.08 -19.00 -2.52
C SER A 65 -22.44 -20.44 -2.89
N GLY A 66 -22.30 -21.42 -1.97
CA GLY A 66 -22.69 -22.82 -2.19
C GLY A 66 -21.92 -23.55 -3.29
N THR A 67 -21.05 -22.83 -4.00
CA THR A 67 -19.90 -23.40 -4.70
C THR A 67 -19.07 -24.05 -3.62
N GLY A 68 -19.09 -25.38 -3.51
CA GLY A 68 -18.12 -26.10 -2.70
C GLY A 68 -16.74 -25.68 -3.19
N ALA A 69 -16.19 -24.64 -2.58
CA ALA A 69 -14.95 -24.04 -3.03
C ALA A 69 -13.97 -25.18 -2.89
N GLY A 70 -13.49 -25.68 -4.04
CA GLY A 70 -12.40 -26.62 -4.04
C GLY A 70 -11.22 -26.01 -3.28
N GLU A 71 -10.11 -26.71 -3.31
CA GLU A 71 -8.88 -26.17 -2.76
C GLU A 71 -8.58 -24.79 -3.36
N VAL A 72 -8.57 -23.74 -2.52
CA VAL A 72 -8.28 -22.36 -2.95
C VAL A 72 -7.31 -21.70 -1.99
N VAL A 73 -6.51 -20.80 -2.53
CA VAL A 73 -5.62 -19.94 -1.77
C VAL A 73 -6.06 -18.50 -1.94
N VAL A 74 -6.49 -17.88 -0.86
CA VAL A 74 -6.86 -16.46 -0.81
C VAL A 74 -5.63 -15.64 -0.49
N VAL A 75 -5.31 -14.66 -1.33
CA VAL A 75 -4.22 -13.71 -1.12
C VAL A 75 -4.81 -12.34 -0.79
N THR A 76 -4.51 -11.83 0.40
CA THR A 76 -4.87 -10.48 0.82
C THR A 76 -3.66 -9.69 1.25
N GLY A 77 -3.83 -8.38 1.39
CA GLY A 77 -2.77 -7.49 1.79
C GLY A 77 -3.30 -6.08 2.02
N ASP A 78 -2.60 -5.34 2.85
CA ASP A 78 -2.87 -3.94 3.09
C ASP A 78 -1.60 -3.10 3.09
N GLN A 79 -1.72 -1.78 3.01
CA GLN A 79 -0.58 -0.87 2.96
C GLN A 79 -0.95 0.50 3.50
N VAL A 80 -0.04 1.03 4.30
CA VAL A 80 -0.01 2.43 4.73
C VAL A 80 1.37 3.04 4.49
N VAL A 81 1.47 4.36 4.55
CA VAL A 81 2.74 5.08 4.62
C VAL A 81 2.94 5.57 6.05
N THR A 82 4.16 5.57 6.57
CA THR A 82 4.50 6.21 7.83
C THR A 82 5.42 7.39 7.57
N HIS A 83 5.16 8.49 8.29
CA HIS A 83 5.96 9.70 8.25
C HIS A 83 6.38 10.06 9.68
N PRO A 84 7.66 10.40 9.94
CA PRO A 84 8.17 10.61 11.30
C PRO A 84 7.38 11.63 12.13
N THR A 85 6.80 12.64 11.49
CA THR A 85 6.08 13.73 12.16
C THR A 85 4.56 13.60 12.12
N LEU A 86 4.03 12.86 11.12
CA LEU A 86 2.58 12.77 10.91
C LEU A 86 2.00 11.42 11.35
N GLY A 87 2.85 10.42 11.62
CA GLY A 87 2.40 9.07 11.95
C GLY A 87 1.97 8.30 10.71
N ILE A 88 0.86 7.57 10.82
CA ILE A 88 0.32 6.71 9.75
C ILE A 88 -0.50 7.54 8.76
N LEU A 89 -0.13 7.46 7.49
CA LEU A 89 -0.76 8.11 6.36
C LEU A 89 -1.48 7.07 5.49
N GLU A 90 -2.81 7.15 5.49
CA GLU A 90 -3.66 6.39 4.57
C GLU A 90 -3.91 7.19 3.29
N LYS A 91 -4.92 6.81 2.50
CA LYS A 91 -5.34 7.56 1.32
C LYS A 91 -5.91 8.91 1.77
N PRO A 92 -5.45 10.04 1.19
CA PRO A 92 -5.96 11.33 1.57
C PRO A 92 -7.44 11.45 1.23
N VAL A 93 -8.23 12.05 2.11
CA VAL A 93 -9.69 12.22 1.91
C VAL A 93 -10.00 13.30 0.89
N ASP A 94 -9.09 14.25 0.70
CA ASP A 94 -9.20 15.36 -0.24
C ASP A 94 -7.82 15.90 -0.65
N LEU A 95 -7.81 16.85 -1.61
CA LEU A 95 -6.57 17.47 -2.08
C LEU A 95 -5.89 18.36 -1.04
N ARG A 96 -6.63 18.84 -0.03
CA ARG A 96 -6.06 19.65 1.05
C ARG A 96 -5.20 18.77 1.96
N GLU A 97 -5.65 17.57 2.28
CA GLU A 97 -4.88 16.57 3.00
C GLU A 97 -3.67 16.08 2.20
N ALA A 98 -3.83 15.83 0.89
CA ALA A 98 -2.70 15.53 0.02
C ALA A 98 -1.64 16.65 0.04
N GLY A 99 -2.07 17.91 0.06
CA GLY A 99 -1.19 19.07 0.23
C GLY A 99 -0.40 19.04 1.54
N ARG A 100 -1.05 18.72 2.66
CA ARG A 100 -0.38 18.58 3.96
C ARG A 100 0.67 17.46 3.96
N PHE A 101 0.42 16.35 3.27
CA PHE A 101 1.42 15.28 3.12
C PHE A 101 2.63 15.79 2.34
N MET A 102 2.42 16.49 1.23
CA MET A 102 3.51 17.07 0.42
C MET A 102 4.35 18.09 1.20
N GLU A 103 3.70 18.92 2.02
CA GLU A 103 4.41 19.84 2.93
C GLU A 103 5.27 19.07 3.94
N ALA A 104 4.71 18.02 4.55
CA ALA A 104 5.47 17.20 5.49
C ALA A 104 6.67 16.51 4.83
N TYR A 105 6.52 16.02 3.59
CA TYR A 105 7.63 15.41 2.83
C TYR A 105 8.72 16.41 2.45
N ARG A 106 8.41 17.70 2.35
CA ARG A 106 9.44 18.75 2.16
C ARG A 106 10.27 18.96 3.44
N GLU A 107 9.59 19.01 4.57
CA GLU A 107 10.23 19.20 5.87
C GLU A 107 11.10 17.98 6.25
N VAL A 108 10.50 16.79 6.17
CA VAL A 108 11.12 15.50 6.46
C VAL A 108 10.99 14.60 5.22
N PRO A 109 12.01 14.54 4.35
CA PRO A 109 11.97 13.89 3.04
C PRO A 109 12.19 12.37 3.12
N GLU A 110 11.76 11.73 4.21
CA GLU A 110 11.89 10.29 4.41
C GLU A 110 10.58 9.70 4.92
N VAL A 111 10.05 8.74 4.19
CA VAL A 111 8.84 8.00 4.54
C VAL A 111 9.06 6.50 4.38
N THR A 112 8.27 5.71 5.10
CA THR A 112 8.29 4.26 4.97
C THR A 112 6.92 3.76 4.54
N THR A 113 6.87 3.07 3.40
CA THR A 113 5.73 2.22 3.08
C THR A 113 5.79 0.97 3.94
N VAL A 114 4.71 0.70 4.68
CA VAL A 114 4.54 -0.53 5.45
C VAL A 114 3.37 -1.28 4.82
N GLY A 115 3.61 -2.51 4.38
CA GLY A 115 2.61 -3.34 3.73
C GLY A 115 2.60 -4.77 4.23
N SER A 116 1.52 -5.49 3.96
CA SER A 116 1.37 -6.89 4.32
C SER A 116 0.96 -7.73 3.12
N VAL A 117 1.35 -9.00 3.15
CA VAL A 117 0.78 -10.06 2.32
C VAL A 117 0.37 -11.21 3.23
N LEU A 118 -0.80 -11.77 2.97
CA LEU A 118 -1.34 -12.92 3.70
C LEU A 118 -1.94 -13.90 2.70
N PHE A 119 -1.40 -15.11 2.70
CA PHE A 119 -1.98 -16.27 2.05
C PHE A 119 -2.79 -17.06 3.07
N THR A 120 -4.03 -17.39 2.71
CA THR A 120 -4.90 -18.26 3.51
C THR A 120 -5.41 -19.38 2.63
N HIS A 121 -5.06 -20.61 2.97
CA HIS A 121 -5.55 -21.80 2.28
C HIS A 121 -6.90 -22.24 2.85
N HIS A 122 -7.83 -22.61 1.96
CA HIS A 122 -9.08 -23.26 2.27
C HIS A 122 -9.10 -24.65 1.60
N PRO A 123 -9.51 -25.72 2.29
CA PRO A 123 -10.25 -25.71 3.56
C PRO A 123 -9.39 -25.76 4.84
N SER A 124 -8.08 -26.02 4.75
CA SER A 124 -7.29 -26.31 5.96
C SER A 124 -7.14 -25.13 6.93
N GLY A 125 -7.37 -23.89 6.47
CA GLY A 125 -7.21 -22.67 7.27
C GLY A 125 -5.75 -22.27 7.50
N LEU A 126 -4.78 -22.96 6.88
CA LEU A 126 -3.36 -22.62 6.98
C LEU A 126 -3.10 -21.21 6.47
N LYS A 127 -2.28 -20.47 7.23
CA LYS A 127 -1.91 -19.08 6.92
C LYS A 127 -0.40 -18.92 6.82
N CYS A 128 0.05 -18.16 5.83
CA CYS A 128 1.43 -17.70 5.65
C CYS A 128 1.39 -16.23 5.25
N GLY A 129 2.00 -15.36 6.04
CA GLY A 129 2.00 -13.93 5.77
C GLY A 129 3.25 -13.24 6.29
N GLU A 130 3.58 -12.11 5.70
CA GLU A 130 4.75 -11.30 6.05
C GLU A 130 4.37 -9.82 5.96
N VAL A 131 4.94 -9.03 6.87
CA VAL A 131 4.96 -7.57 6.76
C VAL A 131 6.26 -7.15 6.09
N PHE A 132 6.17 -6.29 5.09
CA PHE A 132 7.31 -5.77 4.36
C PHE A 132 7.35 -4.25 4.46
N GLU A 133 8.55 -3.70 4.29
CA GLU A 133 8.80 -2.27 4.34
C GLU A 133 9.62 -1.82 3.15
N ALA A 134 9.31 -0.62 2.67
CA ALA A 134 10.15 0.07 1.71
C ALA A 134 10.24 1.55 2.07
N LYS A 135 11.47 2.06 2.18
CA LYS A 135 11.74 3.45 2.53
C LYS A 135 11.92 4.26 1.25
N VAL A 136 11.27 5.40 1.19
CA VAL A 136 11.40 6.37 0.10
C VAL A 136 12.05 7.63 0.66
N ARG A 137 13.17 8.02 0.07
CA ARG A 137 13.87 9.26 0.38
C ARG A 137 13.71 10.22 -0.80
N PHE A 138 13.16 11.40 -0.54
CA PHE A 138 13.00 12.44 -1.53
C PHE A 138 14.25 13.34 -1.64
N ASP A 139 14.47 13.95 -2.80
CA ASP A 139 15.42 15.03 -2.99
C ASP A 139 14.87 16.31 -2.36
N LYS A 140 15.33 16.60 -1.13
CA LYS A 140 14.93 17.79 -0.37
C LYS A 140 15.14 19.08 -1.16
N GLY A 141 16.30 19.24 -1.79
CA GLY A 141 16.60 20.46 -2.56
C GLY A 141 15.70 20.59 -3.79
N GLY A 142 15.33 19.48 -4.42
CA GLY A 142 14.34 19.45 -5.49
C GLY A 142 12.94 19.87 -5.03
N LEU A 143 12.48 19.34 -3.91
CA LEU A 143 11.18 19.69 -3.33
C LEU A 143 11.09 21.15 -2.87
N GLU A 144 12.18 21.70 -2.30
CA GLU A 144 12.26 23.11 -1.90
C GLU A 144 12.21 24.04 -3.12
N ARG A 145 12.94 23.71 -4.20
CA ARG A 145 12.91 24.48 -5.46
C ARG A 145 11.53 24.45 -6.13
N ASP A 146 10.86 23.31 -6.15
CA ASP A 146 9.48 23.18 -6.67
C ASP A 146 8.53 24.15 -5.94
N GLU A 147 8.63 24.23 -4.62
CA GLU A 147 7.79 25.13 -3.82
C GLU A 147 8.15 26.61 -4.04
N GLU A 148 9.43 26.95 -4.18
CA GLU A 148 9.87 28.29 -4.53
C GLU A 148 9.34 28.72 -5.91
N ASP A 149 9.46 27.85 -6.91
CA ASP A 149 8.96 28.08 -8.26
C ASP A 149 7.44 28.25 -8.27
N ARG A 150 6.72 27.44 -7.49
CA ARG A 150 5.27 27.59 -7.32
C ARG A 150 4.90 28.95 -6.71
N ARG A 151 5.59 29.37 -5.65
CA ARG A 151 5.33 30.67 -4.98
C ARG A 151 5.70 31.86 -5.87
N GLY A 152 6.77 31.72 -6.66
CA GLY A 152 7.25 32.73 -7.61
C GLY A 152 6.51 32.74 -8.95
N GLY A 153 5.52 31.86 -9.16
CA GLY A 153 4.78 31.76 -10.43
C GLY A 153 5.58 31.18 -11.61
N ARG A 154 6.75 30.56 -11.34
CA ARG A 154 7.60 29.90 -12.34
C ARG A 154 7.24 28.43 -12.56
N GLY A 155 6.46 27.85 -11.64
CA GLY A 155 6.01 26.46 -11.69
C GLY A 155 4.61 26.29 -11.11
N LYS A 156 4.02 25.11 -11.31
CA LYS A 156 2.68 24.77 -10.80
C LYS A 156 2.72 24.07 -9.45
N GLY A 157 3.85 23.43 -9.12
CA GLY A 157 4.00 22.59 -7.94
C GLY A 157 3.52 21.16 -8.20
N ILE A 158 4.19 20.20 -7.55
CA ILE A 158 3.96 18.75 -7.76
C ILE A 158 2.48 18.36 -7.68
N LEU A 159 1.75 18.79 -6.65
CA LEU A 159 0.36 18.38 -6.44
C LEU A 159 -0.55 18.89 -7.56
N THR A 160 -0.37 20.13 -8.00
CA THR A 160 -1.15 20.69 -9.11
C THR A 160 -0.85 19.98 -10.41
N GLU A 161 0.43 19.71 -10.71
CA GLU A 161 0.81 18.95 -11.90
C GLU A 161 0.21 17.53 -11.90
N LEU A 162 0.17 16.87 -10.74
CA LEU A 162 -0.45 15.56 -10.59
C LEU A 162 -1.96 15.59 -10.85
N VAL A 163 -2.66 16.60 -10.34
CA VAL A 163 -4.10 16.76 -10.56
C VAL A 163 -4.40 17.07 -12.03
N GLU A 164 -3.64 17.96 -12.67
CA GLU A 164 -3.80 18.26 -14.10
C GLU A 164 -3.52 17.05 -15.00
N ALA A 165 -2.64 16.15 -14.56
CA ALA A 165 -2.32 14.90 -15.24
C ALA A 165 -3.32 13.75 -14.93
N ASP A 166 -4.42 14.01 -14.22
CA ASP A 166 -5.41 13.02 -13.76
C ASP A 166 -4.77 11.87 -12.95
N ALA A 167 -3.72 12.19 -12.18
CA ALA A 167 -3.05 11.20 -11.35
C ALA A 167 -3.95 10.80 -10.16
N PRO A 168 -3.96 9.51 -9.76
CA PRO A 168 -4.88 8.99 -8.75
C PRO A 168 -4.43 9.31 -7.30
N VAL A 169 -4.08 10.56 -6.99
CA VAL A 169 -3.54 11.00 -5.69
C VAL A 169 -4.37 10.49 -4.51
N LEU A 170 -5.70 10.65 -4.59
CA LEU A 170 -6.65 10.26 -3.53
C LEU A 170 -6.83 8.74 -3.37
N LYS A 171 -6.21 7.94 -4.24
CA LYS A 171 -6.27 6.48 -4.20
C LYS A 171 -4.98 5.85 -3.69
N CYS A 172 -3.94 6.64 -3.44
CA CYS A 172 -2.63 6.19 -2.99
C CYS A 172 -2.40 6.52 -1.52
N ALA A 173 -1.88 5.56 -0.75
CA ALA A 173 -1.51 5.79 0.64
C ALA A 173 -0.44 6.88 0.74
N GLY A 174 -0.63 7.85 1.64
CA GLY A 174 0.23 9.03 1.74
C GLY A 174 0.25 9.92 0.49
N GLY A 175 -0.67 9.74 -0.48
CA GLY A 175 -0.60 10.39 -1.79
C GLY A 175 0.68 10.03 -2.58
N LEU A 176 1.37 8.96 -2.19
CA LEU A 176 2.69 8.57 -2.70
C LEU A 176 2.53 7.74 -3.98
N MET A 177 3.10 8.20 -5.09
CA MET A 177 3.05 7.54 -6.42
C MET A 177 4.45 7.50 -7.02
N VAL A 178 5.30 6.57 -6.57
CA VAL A 178 6.73 6.56 -6.94
C VAL A 178 7.00 6.22 -8.41
N GLU A 179 6.05 5.58 -9.07
CA GLU A 179 6.05 5.27 -10.49
C GLU A 179 5.67 6.46 -11.37
N ASN A 180 5.00 7.46 -10.81
CA ASN A 180 4.55 8.62 -11.56
C ASN A 180 5.76 9.47 -12.00
N ARG A 181 5.81 9.82 -13.29
CA ARG A 181 6.93 10.57 -13.88
C ARG A 181 7.20 11.92 -13.22
N ILE A 182 6.17 12.58 -12.65
CA ILE A 182 6.32 13.84 -11.92
C ILE A 182 7.03 13.57 -10.58
N VAL A 183 6.49 12.66 -9.77
CA VAL A 183 7.03 12.31 -8.44
C VAL A 183 8.44 11.74 -8.54
N LYS A 184 8.69 10.88 -9.54
CA LYS A 184 9.97 10.19 -9.74
C LYS A 184 11.17 11.14 -9.87
N LYS A 185 10.95 12.38 -10.37
CA LYS A 185 12.00 13.42 -10.45
C LYS A 185 12.51 13.87 -9.08
N PHE A 186 11.69 13.70 -8.06
CA PHE A 186 11.96 14.12 -6.69
C PHE A 186 12.35 12.96 -5.79
N ILE A 187 12.49 11.74 -6.31
CA ILE A 187 12.94 10.59 -5.53
C ILE A 187 14.45 10.51 -5.62
N LYS A 188 15.11 10.56 -4.46
CA LYS A 188 16.55 10.35 -4.34
C LYS A 188 16.88 8.86 -4.28
N GLU A 189 16.10 8.10 -3.51
CA GLU A 189 16.37 6.69 -3.25
C GLU A 189 15.12 5.92 -2.82
N ILE A 190 15.08 4.63 -3.17
CA ILE A 190 14.10 3.67 -2.67
C ILE A 190 14.87 2.46 -2.12
N GLU A 191 14.72 2.21 -0.82
CA GLU A 191 15.26 1.03 -0.14
C GLU A 191 14.11 0.03 0.07
N GLY A 192 14.32 -1.26 -0.20
CA GLY A 192 13.30 -2.32 -0.02
C GLY A 192 12.53 -2.74 -1.30
N GLY A 193 12.66 -1.98 -2.39
CA GLY A 193 12.13 -2.33 -3.71
C GLY A 193 10.91 -1.49 -4.12
N GLU A 194 10.83 -1.15 -5.42
CA GLU A 194 9.72 -0.35 -5.98
C GLU A 194 8.38 -1.09 -5.87
N ASP A 195 8.37 -2.41 -6.06
CA ASP A 195 7.19 -3.28 -5.92
C ASP A 195 6.57 -3.21 -4.52
N ALA A 196 7.40 -3.16 -3.48
CA ALA A 196 6.96 -3.00 -2.10
C ALA A 196 6.29 -1.62 -1.86
N VAL A 197 6.84 -0.54 -2.43
CA VAL A 197 6.19 0.79 -2.37
C VAL A 197 4.85 0.79 -3.12
N LEU A 198 4.79 0.07 -4.23
CA LEU A 198 3.65 0.02 -5.14
C LEU A 198 2.45 -0.79 -4.64
N GLY A 199 2.56 -1.52 -3.54
CA GLY A 199 1.43 -2.27 -3.01
C GLY A 199 1.75 -3.67 -2.49
N LEU A 200 2.83 -4.30 -2.96
CA LEU A 200 3.08 -5.72 -2.74
C LEU A 200 4.54 -6.10 -3.01
N SER A 201 5.26 -6.56 -1.99
CA SER A 201 6.61 -7.09 -2.20
C SER A 201 6.56 -8.46 -2.89
N ARG A 202 7.10 -8.57 -4.10
CA ARG A 202 7.29 -9.82 -4.84
C ARG A 202 8.14 -10.81 -4.03
N ARG A 203 9.15 -10.30 -3.31
CA ARG A 203 10.00 -11.11 -2.42
C ARG A 203 9.15 -11.78 -1.33
N SER A 204 8.28 -11.03 -0.68
CA SER A 204 7.40 -11.56 0.37
C SER A 204 6.32 -12.48 -0.18
N VAL A 205 5.76 -12.17 -1.35
CA VAL A 205 4.82 -13.05 -2.06
C VAL A 205 5.44 -14.43 -2.30
N LEU A 206 6.63 -14.49 -2.91
CA LEU A 206 7.30 -15.76 -3.23
C LEU A 206 7.69 -16.54 -1.96
N ARG A 207 8.11 -15.82 -0.90
CA ARG A 207 8.43 -16.43 0.39
C ARG A 207 7.20 -17.07 1.03
N CYS A 208 6.12 -16.31 1.19
CA CYS A 208 4.89 -16.81 1.82
C CYS A 208 4.26 -17.95 1.02
N LEU A 209 4.30 -17.89 -0.32
CA LEU A 209 3.83 -18.97 -1.17
C LEU A 209 4.66 -20.25 -0.99
N GLY A 210 5.99 -20.14 -0.99
CA GLY A 210 6.86 -21.30 -0.75
C GLY A 210 6.74 -21.87 0.67
N GLU A 211 6.45 -21.04 1.66
CA GLU A 211 6.13 -21.51 3.02
C GLU A 211 4.77 -22.21 3.09
N LEU A 212 3.77 -21.72 2.35
CA LEU A 212 2.47 -22.36 2.31
C LEU A 212 2.54 -23.73 1.64
N ASP A 213 3.24 -23.81 0.50
CA ASP A 213 3.49 -25.06 -0.24
C ASP A 213 4.11 -26.15 0.67
N LYS A 214 5.13 -25.77 1.44
CA LYS A 214 5.76 -26.67 2.44
C LYS A 214 4.83 -27.12 3.56
N LYS A 215 3.81 -26.33 3.92
CA LYS A 215 2.83 -26.69 4.96
C LYS A 215 1.70 -27.57 4.42
N LEU A 216 1.49 -27.57 3.10
CA LEU A 216 0.48 -28.38 2.42
C LEU A 216 1.02 -29.73 1.93
N SER A 217 2.34 -29.83 1.74
CA SER A 217 3.07 -31.07 1.45
C SER A 217 3.15 -32.00 2.67
#